data_AF-A0A419PDJ3-F1
#
_entry.id   AF-A0A419PDJ3-F1
#
_cell.length_a   1.000
_cell.length_b   1.000
_cell.length_c   1.000
_cell.angle_alpha   90.00
_cell.angle_beta   90.00
_cell.angle_gamma   90.00
#
_symmetry.space_group_name_H-M   'P 1'
#
loop_
_entity.id
_entity.type
_entity.pdbx_description
1 polymer ?
#
loop_
_entity_poly.entity_id
_entity_poly.type
_entity_poly.pdbx_seq_one_letter_code
_entity_poly.pdbx_strand_id
1 'polypeptide(L)'
;MPFPNFCRSRLQRGIYNAGRGDLVWTFDTVAQRVACSVKRTATVFALVRNLLDAKTLRWIFVGGKGGVGKTTCSCCIATELAKVRERVLILSTDPAHNLSDAFDQKFSRTPTKVKGFDNLYAMEIDPNLNLTELEEDLVGSEEAALSADIRRSITHLMTSFPGIDEYMSYTEVFRLVRNLDYSVVIFDTAPTGHTLRLLAFPEAMEKSLTKVVAMKNQVAPFLNQMMGFLGMNNLQSSDLTNALESRLPIVKEITRQFKDPQQTTFVCVCIPEFLSMYETERLVQELTAQDIDVHNIIVNQLLFPNLLSPAADHHSESAGDPNTCHNPKLPTSCRMCTARHKIQSKYLEQILELYEDMHVVQLPQLEEEVRGVESVKAFARNLLVPFRR
;
A
#
# COMPACT_ATOMS: atom_id res chain seq x y z
N MET A 1 13.95 -22.56 0.39
CA MET A 1 13.78 -22.70 1.86
C MET A 1 12.56 -21.89 2.25
N PRO A 2 11.61 -22.42 3.04
CA PRO A 2 10.43 -21.64 3.42
C PRO A 2 10.86 -20.55 4.42
N PHE A 3 10.43 -19.31 4.18
CA PHE A 3 10.59 -18.20 5.12
C PHE A 3 9.85 -18.53 6.43
N PRO A 4 10.48 -18.35 7.62
CA PRO A 4 9.79 -18.63 8.88
C PRO A 4 8.65 -17.64 9.10
N ASN A 5 7.55 -18.10 9.70
CA ASN A 5 6.40 -17.25 10.06
C ASN A 5 6.82 -16.18 11.08
N PHE A 6 7.09 -14.95 10.63
CA PHE A 6 7.76 -13.90 11.41
C PHE A 6 6.88 -13.22 12.48
N CYS A 7 5.57 -13.02 12.26
CA CYS A 7 4.77 -12.13 13.13
C CYS A 7 3.96 -12.77 14.27
N ARG A 8 3.94 -14.10 14.47
CA ARG A 8 2.91 -14.71 15.35
C ARG A 8 3.13 -14.62 16.86
N SER A 9 4.32 -14.25 17.37
CA SER A 9 4.65 -14.53 18.79
C SER A 9 4.96 -13.33 19.69
N ARG A 10 4.81 -12.05 19.29
CA ARG A 10 5.31 -10.92 20.11
C ARG A 10 4.41 -9.71 20.37
N LEU A 11 3.17 -9.68 19.90
CA LEU A 11 2.25 -8.58 20.23
C LEU A 11 1.73 -8.70 21.68
N GLN A 12 2.33 -7.98 22.63
CA GLN A 12 1.75 -7.73 23.95
C GLN A 12 1.36 -6.24 24.10
N ARG A 13 0.23 -6.00 24.78
CA ARG A 13 -0.48 -4.71 24.86
C ARG A 13 0.35 -3.60 25.53
N GLY A 14 0.48 -2.45 24.86
CA GLY A 14 0.93 -1.21 25.50
C GLY A 14 -0.17 -0.58 26.38
N ILE A 15 0.18 -0.15 27.60
CA ILE A 15 -0.72 0.58 28.50
C ILE A 15 -0.41 2.08 28.39
N TYR A 16 -1.40 2.86 27.95
CA TYR A 16 -1.32 4.32 27.86
C TYR A 16 -1.49 4.95 29.24
N ASN A 17 -0.49 5.72 29.71
CA ASN A 17 -0.57 6.41 30.99
C ASN A 17 -0.84 7.91 30.80
N ALA A 18 -2.11 8.30 30.96
CA ALA A 18 -2.62 9.64 30.68
C ALA A 18 -1.98 10.77 31.52
N GLY A 19 -1.33 10.45 32.65
CA GLY A 19 -0.71 11.44 33.54
C GLY A 19 0.67 11.95 33.11
N ARG A 20 1.37 11.26 32.18
CA ARG A 20 2.73 11.64 31.72
C ARG A 20 2.87 11.82 30.21
N GLY A 21 1.87 11.45 29.42
CA GLY A 21 1.94 11.51 27.95
C GLY A 21 2.93 10.51 27.33
N ASP A 22 3.36 9.49 28.08
CA ASP A 22 4.27 8.44 27.63
C ASP A 22 3.57 7.06 27.64
N LEU A 23 3.86 6.25 26.63
CA LEU A 23 3.55 4.81 26.61
C LEU A 23 4.66 4.08 27.39
N VAL A 24 4.31 3.34 28.44
CA VAL A 24 5.31 2.60 29.24
C VAL A 24 5.25 1.13 28.86
N TRP A 25 6.35 0.61 28.34
CA TRP A 25 6.56 -0.81 28.08
C TRP A 25 7.28 -1.44 29.29
N THR A 26 6.72 -2.51 29.86
CA THR A 26 7.41 -3.33 30.87
C THR A 26 8.20 -4.43 30.17
N PHE A 27 9.53 -4.39 30.23
CA PHE A 27 10.42 -5.43 29.69
C PHE A 27 11.05 -6.23 30.84
N ASP A 28 10.96 -7.56 30.81
CA ASP A 28 11.60 -8.43 31.79
C ASP A 28 13.06 -8.77 31.42
N THR A 29 13.97 -8.39 32.31
CA THR A 29 15.33 -8.90 32.57
C THR A 29 16.44 -8.80 31.49
N VAL A 30 17.35 -7.85 31.73
CA VAL A 30 18.85 -7.83 31.70
C VAL A 30 19.65 -8.76 30.75
N ALA A 31 19.22 -9.97 30.39
CA ALA A 31 20.00 -10.91 29.59
C ALA A 31 20.11 -10.55 28.09
N GLN A 32 19.24 -9.68 27.56
CA GLN A 32 19.23 -9.28 26.14
C GLN A 32 20.26 -8.20 25.76
N ARG A 33 20.92 -7.54 26.72
CA ARG A 33 21.79 -6.37 26.43
C ARG A 33 23.07 -6.69 25.68
N VAL A 34 23.63 -7.90 25.81
CA VAL A 34 24.93 -8.25 25.21
C VAL A 34 24.80 -8.81 23.78
N ALA A 35 23.72 -9.54 23.49
CA ALA A 35 23.43 -10.01 22.12
C ALA A 35 22.91 -8.88 21.19
N CYS A 36 22.41 -7.78 21.75
CA CYS A 36 21.88 -6.63 21.04
C CYS A 36 22.96 -5.83 20.27
N SER A 37 24.22 -5.83 20.75
CA SER A 37 25.27 -4.97 20.16
C SER A 37 25.83 -5.47 18.82
N VAL A 38 25.75 -6.78 18.52
CA VAL A 38 26.31 -7.37 17.29
C VAL A 38 25.27 -7.51 16.18
N LYS A 39 23.98 -7.63 16.51
CA LYS A 39 22.87 -7.64 15.53
C LYS A 39 22.44 -6.24 15.06
N ARG A 40 22.67 -5.20 15.87
CA ARG A 40 22.29 -3.80 15.56
C ARG A 40 22.85 -3.27 14.25
N THR A 41 23.98 -3.80 13.75
CA THR A 41 24.62 -3.30 12.53
C THR A 41 24.01 -3.87 11.25
N ALA A 42 23.29 -5.01 11.31
CA ALA A 42 22.73 -5.66 10.12
C ALA A 42 21.27 -5.25 9.83
N THR A 43 20.46 -4.99 10.86
CA THR A 43 19.03 -4.67 10.71
C THR A 43 18.75 -3.24 10.22
N VAL A 44 19.74 -2.33 10.31
CA VAL A 44 19.58 -0.90 9.97
C VAL A 44 19.72 -0.62 8.46
N PHE A 45 20.08 -1.63 7.65
CA PHE A 45 20.42 -1.45 6.23
C PHE A 45 19.64 -2.36 5.27
N ALA A 46 18.40 -2.67 5.60
CA ALA A 46 17.55 -3.47 4.74
C ALA A 46 16.81 -2.61 3.71
N LEU A 47 17.46 -2.50 2.56
CA LEU A 47 17.00 -1.86 1.33
C LEU A 47 15.77 -2.59 0.77
N VAL A 48 15.01 -1.93 -0.10
CA VAL A 48 13.89 -2.53 -0.89
C VAL A 48 14.38 -3.62 -1.88
N ARG A 49 15.64 -4.05 -1.76
CA ARG A 49 16.27 -5.05 -2.63
C ARG A 49 15.58 -6.41 -2.56
N ASN A 50 15.07 -6.80 -1.40
CA ASN A 50 14.22 -7.98 -1.25
C ASN A 50 13.02 -7.97 -2.23
N LEU A 51 12.36 -6.82 -2.42
CA LEU A 51 11.25 -6.68 -3.37
C LEU A 51 11.72 -6.82 -4.83
N LEU A 52 12.92 -6.31 -5.14
CA LEU A 52 13.50 -6.39 -6.49
C LEU A 52 13.96 -7.82 -6.87
N ASP A 53 14.49 -8.54 -5.88
CA ASP A 53 15.02 -9.90 -6.02
C ASP A 53 13.89 -10.94 -6.08
N ALA A 54 12.77 -10.68 -5.40
CA ALA A 54 11.61 -11.57 -5.39
C ALA A 54 10.83 -11.50 -6.72
N LYS A 55 11.29 -12.26 -7.72
CA LYS A 55 10.66 -12.36 -9.06
C LYS A 55 9.26 -12.99 -9.06
N THR A 56 8.90 -13.69 -7.99
CA THR A 56 7.57 -14.30 -7.85
C THR A 56 6.50 -13.29 -7.44
N LEU A 57 6.88 -12.13 -6.88
CA LEU A 57 5.92 -11.11 -6.49
C LEU A 57 5.17 -10.60 -7.72
N ARG A 58 3.84 -10.63 -7.65
CA ARG A 58 2.95 -10.04 -8.64
C ARG A 58 2.20 -8.84 -8.11
N TRP A 59 2.00 -8.77 -6.80
CA TRP A 59 1.17 -7.75 -6.15
C TRP A 59 1.97 -7.06 -5.05
N ILE A 60 2.18 -5.75 -5.18
CA ILE A 60 2.85 -4.95 -4.15
C ILE A 60 1.91 -3.83 -3.76
N PHE A 61 1.41 -3.86 -2.53
CA PHE A 61 0.57 -2.81 -1.99
C PHE A 61 1.42 -1.81 -1.22
N VAL A 62 1.18 -0.52 -1.43
CA VAL A 62 1.87 0.55 -0.69
C VAL A 62 0.81 1.38 0.02
N GLY A 63 0.89 1.41 1.36
CA GLY A 63 -0.13 2.04 2.18
C GLY A 63 0.41 2.68 3.45
N GLY A 64 -0.41 3.51 4.08
CA GLY A 64 -0.04 4.30 5.25
C GLY A 64 -0.98 5.46 5.48
N LYS A 65 -0.69 6.29 6.48
CA LYS A 65 -1.49 7.47 6.80
C LYS A 65 -1.47 8.49 5.64
N GLY A 66 -2.46 9.39 5.58
CA GLY A 66 -2.42 10.55 4.68
C GLY A 66 -1.23 11.47 4.98
N GLY A 67 -0.57 12.00 3.93
CA GLY A 67 0.52 12.99 4.06
C GLY A 67 1.92 12.45 4.31
N VAL A 68 2.13 11.12 4.32
CA VAL A 68 3.45 10.49 4.58
C VAL A 68 4.32 10.29 3.32
N GLY A 69 3.80 10.62 2.14
CA GLY A 69 4.52 10.44 0.86
C GLY A 69 4.37 9.05 0.23
N LYS A 70 3.21 8.39 0.40
CA LYS A 70 2.89 7.08 -0.18
C LYS A 70 3.11 7.04 -1.68
N THR A 71 2.45 7.92 -2.43
CA THR A 71 2.54 7.99 -3.89
C THR A 71 3.97 8.16 -4.38
N THR A 72 4.74 9.06 -3.76
CA THR A 72 6.17 9.21 -4.08
C THR A 72 6.94 7.91 -3.87
N CYS A 73 6.71 7.21 -2.75
CA CYS A 73 7.34 5.92 -2.47
C CYS A 73 6.88 4.84 -3.47
N SER A 74 5.60 4.78 -3.81
CA SER A 74 5.03 3.88 -4.82
C SER A 74 5.68 4.09 -6.19
N CYS A 75 5.82 5.34 -6.63
CA CYS A 75 6.51 5.70 -7.88
C CYS A 75 7.98 5.31 -7.85
N CYS A 76 8.66 5.47 -6.72
CA CYS A 76 10.05 5.07 -6.55
C CYS A 76 10.22 3.55 -6.62
N ILE A 77 9.35 2.79 -5.94
CA ILE A 77 9.35 1.32 -5.99
C ILE A 77 9.10 0.85 -7.43
N ALA A 78 8.11 1.40 -8.12
CA ALA A 78 7.80 1.06 -9.51
C ALA A 78 8.97 1.39 -10.47
N THR A 79 9.64 2.52 -10.24
CA THR A 79 10.83 2.94 -11.00
C THR A 79 12.00 1.97 -10.82
N GLU A 80 12.25 1.49 -9.59
CA GLU A 80 13.31 0.50 -9.35
C GLU A 80 12.93 -0.89 -9.88
N LEU A 81 11.66 -1.29 -9.78
CA LEU A 81 11.17 -2.54 -10.34
C LEU A 81 11.26 -2.57 -11.87
N ALA A 82 11.00 -1.45 -12.54
CA ALA A 82 11.10 -1.34 -14.00
C ALA A 82 12.49 -1.69 -14.54
N LYS A 83 13.54 -1.56 -13.72
CA LYS A 83 14.92 -1.94 -14.09
C LYS A 83 15.15 -3.45 -14.09
N VAL A 84 14.34 -4.21 -13.35
CA VAL A 84 14.58 -5.64 -13.06
C VAL A 84 13.41 -6.55 -13.42
N ARG A 85 12.32 -5.98 -13.95
CA ARG A 85 11.08 -6.66 -14.33
C ARG A 85 10.75 -6.37 -15.79
N GLU A 86 10.08 -7.30 -16.46
CA GLU A 86 9.79 -7.16 -17.90
C GLU A 86 8.72 -6.11 -18.18
N ARG A 87 7.63 -6.10 -17.39
CA ARG A 87 6.50 -5.17 -17.52
C ARG A 87 5.95 -4.82 -16.15
N VAL A 88 5.92 -3.53 -15.82
CA VAL A 88 5.51 -3.02 -14.50
C VAL A 88 4.30 -2.11 -14.67
N LEU A 89 3.29 -2.31 -13.84
CA LEU A 89 2.14 -1.42 -13.74
C LEU A 89 2.10 -0.77 -12.36
N ILE A 90 1.94 0.55 -12.30
CA ILE A 90 1.53 1.25 -11.09
C ILE A 90 0.08 1.72 -11.23
N LEU A 91 -0.72 1.47 -10.21
CA LEU A 91 -2.13 1.78 -10.19
C LEU A 91 -2.44 2.59 -8.94
N SER A 92 -3.08 3.74 -9.10
CA SER A 92 -3.59 4.51 -7.97
C SER A 92 -5.09 4.35 -7.84
N THR A 93 -5.52 4.09 -6.60
CA THR A 93 -6.93 4.16 -6.18
C THR A 93 -7.19 5.41 -5.34
N ASP A 94 -6.23 6.34 -5.26
CA ASP A 94 -6.38 7.62 -4.55
C ASP A 94 -7.11 8.63 -5.47
N PRO A 95 -8.28 9.17 -5.05
CA PRO A 95 -9.04 10.13 -5.86
C PRO A 95 -8.31 11.46 -6.10
N ALA A 96 -7.19 11.72 -5.41
CA ALA A 96 -6.43 12.95 -5.57
C ALA A 96 -5.56 13.02 -6.85
N HIS A 97 -5.55 11.99 -7.72
CA HIS A 97 -4.74 11.95 -8.96
C HIS A 97 -3.23 12.22 -8.74
N ASN A 98 -2.70 11.73 -7.62
CA ASN A 98 -1.33 12.01 -7.21
C ASN A 98 -0.26 11.39 -8.13
N LEU A 99 -0.57 10.35 -8.92
CA LEU A 99 0.42 9.76 -9.85
C LEU A 99 0.70 10.70 -11.01
N SER A 100 -0.34 11.36 -11.51
CA SER A 100 -0.23 12.32 -12.59
C SER A 100 0.72 13.47 -12.22
N ASP A 101 0.60 13.97 -11.00
CA ASP A 101 1.48 15.01 -10.46
C ASP A 101 2.91 14.51 -10.18
N ALA A 102 3.06 13.28 -9.66
CA ALA A 102 4.36 12.70 -9.35
C ALA A 102 5.24 12.49 -10.61
N PHE A 103 4.65 12.02 -11.71
CA PHE A 103 5.37 11.80 -12.97
C PHE A 103 5.33 13.00 -13.92
N ASP A 104 4.59 14.06 -13.60
CA ASP A 104 4.33 15.19 -14.50
C ASP A 104 3.75 14.74 -15.86
N GLN A 105 2.77 13.83 -15.78
CA GLN A 105 2.11 13.21 -16.93
C GLN A 105 0.69 12.80 -16.54
N LYS A 106 -0.33 13.25 -17.28
CA LYS A 106 -1.72 12.82 -17.01
C LYS A 106 -1.92 11.33 -17.32
N PHE A 107 -2.54 10.63 -16.38
CA PHE A 107 -2.99 9.25 -16.53
C PHE A 107 -4.52 9.17 -16.47
N SER A 108 -5.06 8.05 -16.93
CA SER A 108 -6.49 7.74 -16.89
C SER A 108 -6.69 6.29 -16.47
N ARG A 109 -7.92 5.80 -16.56
CA ARG A 109 -8.27 4.39 -16.34
C ARG A 109 -7.57 3.44 -17.33
N THR A 110 -7.06 3.92 -18.45
CA THR A 110 -6.36 3.08 -19.41
C THR A 110 -4.86 3.09 -19.12
N PRO A 111 -4.23 1.91 -18.91
CA PRO A 111 -2.80 1.82 -18.67
C PRO A 111 -2.00 2.51 -19.76
N THR A 112 -1.27 3.54 -19.36
CA THR A 112 -0.49 4.39 -20.27
C THR A 112 0.98 4.31 -19.89
N LYS A 113 1.86 4.23 -20.90
CA LYS A 113 3.31 4.17 -20.66
C LYS A 113 3.80 5.46 -20.03
N VAL A 114 4.59 5.36 -18.97
CA VAL A 114 5.23 6.50 -18.30
C VAL A 114 6.39 7.00 -19.17
N LYS A 115 6.45 8.31 -19.43
CA LYS A 115 7.52 8.93 -20.21
C LYS A 115 8.89 8.60 -19.59
N GLY A 116 9.87 8.29 -20.43
CA GLY A 116 11.23 7.98 -19.97
C GLY A 116 11.42 6.56 -19.44
N PHE A 117 10.44 5.67 -19.65
CA PHE A 117 10.52 4.22 -19.41
C PHE A 117 9.97 3.44 -20.60
N ASP A 118 10.52 2.26 -20.87
CA ASP A 118 10.04 1.39 -21.96
C ASP A 118 8.95 0.42 -21.52
N ASN A 119 8.92 0.09 -20.23
CA ASN A 119 8.16 -1.01 -19.65
C ASN A 119 7.41 -0.65 -18.35
N LEU A 120 7.40 0.62 -17.94
CA LEU A 120 6.59 1.11 -16.83
C LEU A 120 5.31 1.76 -17.34
N TYR A 121 4.18 1.31 -16.82
CA TYR A 121 2.85 1.80 -17.15
C TYR A 121 2.18 2.32 -15.89
N ALA A 122 1.38 3.36 -16.03
CA ALA A 122 0.58 3.91 -14.94
C ALA A 122 -0.89 4.02 -15.34
N MET A 123 -1.77 3.85 -14.37
CA MET A 123 -3.21 4.11 -14.50
C MET A 123 -3.76 4.67 -13.20
N GLU A 124 -4.78 5.50 -13.32
CA GLU A 124 -5.52 6.07 -12.21
C GLU A 124 -6.98 5.69 -12.32
N ILE A 125 -7.55 5.21 -11.22
CA ILE A 125 -8.94 4.79 -11.16
C ILE A 125 -9.65 5.70 -10.20
N ASP A 126 -10.65 6.39 -10.72
CA ASP A 126 -11.58 7.15 -9.90
C ASP A 126 -12.71 6.21 -9.46
N PRO A 127 -12.85 5.93 -8.16
CA PRO A 127 -13.93 5.09 -7.66
C PRO A 127 -15.33 5.70 -7.83
N ASN A 128 -15.42 7.00 -8.16
CA ASN A 128 -16.69 7.69 -8.34
C ASN A 128 -17.16 7.75 -9.81
N LEU A 129 -16.37 7.24 -10.76
CA LEU A 129 -16.67 7.37 -12.18
C LEU A 129 -17.71 6.31 -12.64
N ASN A 130 -18.96 6.76 -12.65
CA ASN A 130 -20.13 6.33 -13.43
C ASN A 130 -20.45 4.82 -13.48
N LEU A 131 -21.32 4.41 -12.55
CA LEU A 131 -22.20 3.23 -12.66
C LEU A 131 -22.84 3.06 -14.04
N THR A 132 -22.99 4.16 -14.81
CA THR A 132 -23.54 4.21 -16.16
C THR A 132 -22.71 3.45 -17.20
N GLU A 133 -21.38 3.40 -17.09
CA GLU A 133 -20.53 2.63 -18.03
C GLU A 133 -20.50 1.14 -17.64
N LEU A 134 -20.63 0.82 -16.35
CA LEU A 134 -20.74 -0.55 -15.85
C LEU A 134 -22.12 -1.16 -16.15
N GLU A 135 -23.16 -0.33 -16.25
CA GLU A 135 -24.48 -0.70 -16.78
C GLU A 135 -24.39 -1.20 -18.23
N GLU A 136 -23.45 -0.69 -19.04
CA GLU A 136 -23.23 -1.16 -20.42
C GLU A 136 -22.48 -2.51 -20.44
N ASP A 137 -21.48 -2.69 -19.56
CA ASP A 137 -20.62 -3.89 -19.52
C ASP A 137 -21.27 -5.10 -18.81
N LEU A 138 -22.11 -4.88 -17.77
CA LEU A 138 -22.83 -5.96 -17.06
C LEU A 138 -24.05 -6.46 -17.82
N VAL A 139 -24.68 -5.62 -18.62
CA VAL A 139 -25.92 -5.97 -19.33
C VAL A 139 -25.63 -6.67 -20.65
N GLY A 140 -24.40 -6.59 -21.16
CA GLY A 140 -24.06 -7.15 -22.47
C GLY A 140 -24.81 -6.43 -23.59
N SER A 141 -24.27 -6.51 -24.80
CA SER A 141 -24.85 -5.94 -26.02
C SER A 141 -26.36 -6.11 -26.08
N GLU A 142 -27.05 -5.06 -26.54
CA GLU A 142 -28.44 -4.86 -27.03
C GLU A 142 -29.50 -6.02 -27.01
N GLU A 143 -29.15 -7.29 -26.87
CA GLU A 143 -30.02 -8.47 -26.80
C GLU A 143 -30.75 -8.63 -25.45
N ALA A 144 -30.22 -8.13 -24.33
CA ALA A 144 -30.92 -8.15 -23.04
C ALA A 144 -31.79 -6.90 -22.87
N ALA A 145 -32.97 -6.90 -23.50
CA ALA A 145 -34.00 -5.88 -23.38
C ALA A 145 -34.65 -5.84 -21.97
N LEU A 146 -33.88 -5.49 -20.95
CA LEU A 146 -34.42 -5.01 -19.68
C LEU A 146 -34.96 -3.60 -19.86
N SER A 147 -36.19 -3.33 -19.41
CA SER A 147 -36.72 -1.97 -19.41
C SER A 147 -35.84 -1.03 -18.56
N ALA A 148 -35.76 0.24 -18.96
CA ALA A 148 -34.95 1.24 -18.25
C ALA A 148 -35.32 1.34 -16.74
N ASP A 149 -36.58 1.10 -16.39
CA ASP A 149 -37.06 1.10 -15.00
C ASP A 149 -36.58 -0.11 -14.19
N ILE A 150 -36.50 -1.29 -14.82
CA ILE A 150 -35.92 -2.48 -14.20
C ILE A 150 -34.40 -2.32 -14.04
N ARG A 151 -33.71 -1.76 -15.04
CA ARG A 151 -32.27 -1.44 -14.93
C ARG A 151 -32.01 -0.49 -13.77
N ARG A 152 -32.75 0.63 -13.68
CA ARG A 152 -32.66 1.56 -12.55
C ARG A 152 -32.97 0.89 -11.22
N SER A 153 -33.97 0.01 -11.15
CA SER A 153 -34.32 -0.68 -9.91
C SER A 153 -33.24 -1.64 -9.44
N ILE A 154 -32.58 -2.35 -10.37
CA ILE A 154 -31.45 -3.22 -10.07
C ILE A 154 -30.23 -2.38 -9.67
N THR A 155 -29.89 -1.33 -10.42
CA THR A 155 -28.80 -0.41 -10.06
C THR A 155 -29.05 0.19 -8.67
N HIS A 156 -30.26 0.68 -8.39
CA HIS A 156 -30.63 1.22 -7.07
C HIS A 156 -30.54 0.18 -5.95
N LEU A 157 -31.03 -1.04 -6.19
CA LEU A 157 -30.95 -2.13 -5.22
C LEU A 157 -29.50 -2.52 -4.95
N MET A 158 -28.67 -2.54 -5.99
CA MET A 158 -27.23 -2.78 -5.91
C MET A 158 -26.56 -1.65 -5.13
N THR A 159 -26.70 -0.38 -5.52
CA THR A 159 -26.14 0.79 -4.82
C THR A 159 -26.61 0.95 -3.37
N SER A 160 -27.73 0.33 -3.01
CA SER A 160 -28.24 0.32 -1.63
C SER A 160 -27.45 -0.61 -0.70
N PHE A 161 -26.63 -1.51 -1.24
CA PHE A 161 -25.69 -2.30 -0.44
C PHE A 161 -24.52 -1.42 -0.02
N PRO A 162 -24.28 -1.22 1.29
CA PRO A 162 -23.15 -0.42 1.75
C PRO A 162 -21.83 -1.03 1.27
N GLY A 163 -20.99 -0.21 0.63
CA GLY A 163 -19.69 -0.63 0.12
C GLY A 163 -19.67 -1.16 -1.32
N ILE A 164 -20.81 -1.09 -2.04
CA ILE A 164 -20.91 -1.66 -3.39
C ILE A 164 -20.22 -0.82 -4.48
N ASP A 165 -20.15 0.50 -4.30
CA ASP A 165 -19.49 1.40 -5.25
C ASP A 165 -17.96 1.17 -5.20
N GLU A 166 -17.41 1.03 -3.99
CA GLU A 166 -16.03 0.61 -3.81
C GLU A 166 -15.79 -0.81 -4.38
N TYR A 167 -16.72 -1.74 -4.13
CA TYR A 167 -16.70 -3.11 -4.66
C TYR A 167 -16.62 -3.17 -6.19
N MET A 168 -17.40 -2.33 -6.90
CA MET A 168 -17.44 -2.34 -8.37
C MET A 168 -16.15 -1.78 -8.95
N SER A 169 -15.66 -0.69 -8.36
CA SER A 169 -14.38 -0.07 -8.71
C SER A 169 -13.23 -1.08 -8.63
N TYR A 170 -13.18 -1.88 -7.55
CA TYR A 170 -12.15 -2.90 -7.37
C TYR A 170 -12.28 -4.11 -8.30
N THR A 171 -13.51 -4.54 -8.60
CA THR A 171 -13.73 -5.62 -9.58
C THR A 171 -13.21 -5.24 -10.95
N GLU A 172 -13.44 -3.98 -11.36
CA GLU A 172 -12.95 -3.47 -12.64
C GLU A 172 -11.43 -3.34 -12.66
N VAL A 173 -10.82 -2.86 -11.56
CA VAL A 173 -9.36 -2.89 -11.40
C VAL A 173 -8.81 -4.30 -11.67
N PHE A 174 -9.37 -5.31 -11.01
CA PHE A 174 -8.87 -6.68 -11.16
C PHE A 174 -9.12 -7.28 -12.54
N ARG A 175 -10.24 -6.96 -13.17
CA ARG A 175 -10.54 -7.36 -14.55
C ARG A 175 -9.54 -6.75 -15.52
N LEU A 176 -9.30 -5.44 -15.41
CA LEU A 176 -8.34 -4.70 -16.25
C LEU A 176 -6.94 -5.28 -16.07
N VAL A 177 -6.50 -5.43 -14.82
CA VAL A 177 -5.14 -5.90 -14.52
C VAL A 177 -4.93 -7.36 -14.93
N ARG A 178 -5.94 -8.23 -14.81
CA ARG A 178 -5.81 -9.64 -15.22
C ARG A 178 -5.63 -9.81 -16.73
N ASN A 179 -6.29 -8.97 -17.52
CA ASN A 179 -6.21 -9.04 -18.98
C ASN A 179 -4.90 -8.48 -19.52
N LEU A 180 -4.10 -7.84 -18.67
CA LEU A 180 -2.86 -7.18 -19.04
C LEU A 180 -1.69 -7.98 -18.46
N ASP A 181 -0.87 -8.56 -19.35
CA ASP A 181 0.30 -9.34 -18.99
C ASP A 181 1.40 -8.45 -18.36
N TYR A 182 1.22 -8.09 -17.09
CA TYR A 182 2.21 -7.41 -16.26
C TYR A 182 2.91 -8.40 -15.34
N SER A 183 4.22 -8.25 -15.20
CA SER A 183 5.03 -9.10 -14.32
C SER A 183 4.87 -8.75 -12.84
N VAL A 184 4.56 -7.48 -12.54
CA VAL A 184 4.26 -6.99 -11.20
C VAL A 184 3.36 -5.75 -11.28
N VAL A 185 2.47 -5.61 -10.31
CA VAL A 185 1.51 -4.51 -10.18
C VAL A 185 1.68 -3.88 -8.81
N ILE A 186 1.93 -2.57 -8.80
CA ILE A 186 2.07 -1.76 -7.60
C ILE A 186 0.75 -1.01 -7.38
N PHE A 187 0.13 -1.22 -6.23
CA PHE A 187 -1.07 -0.51 -5.81
C PHE A 187 -0.66 0.66 -4.90
N ASP A 188 -0.80 1.89 -5.40
CA ASP A 188 -0.76 3.10 -4.60
C ASP A 188 -2.14 3.31 -3.97
N THR A 189 -2.25 2.94 -2.70
CA THR A 189 -3.55 2.83 -2.05
C THR A 189 -3.99 4.15 -1.45
N ALA A 190 -5.31 4.35 -1.37
CA ALA A 190 -5.95 5.40 -0.59
C ALA A 190 -5.56 5.32 0.91
N PRO A 191 -6.03 6.23 1.79
CA PRO A 191 -5.73 6.16 3.22
C PRO A 191 -6.13 4.80 3.84
N THR A 192 -5.34 4.33 4.81
CA THR A 192 -5.37 3.00 5.45
C THR A 192 -6.72 2.31 5.58
N GLY A 193 -7.77 3.01 6.03
CA GLY A 193 -9.09 2.41 6.26
C GLY A 193 -9.83 1.92 5.01
N HIS A 194 -9.54 2.48 3.82
CA HIS A 194 -10.18 2.04 2.57
C HIS A 194 -9.40 0.89 1.91
N THR A 195 -8.07 0.87 2.06
CA THR A 195 -7.20 -0.18 1.52
C THR A 195 -7.50 -1.55 2.10
N LEU A 196 -7.77 -1.63 3.39
CA LEU A 196 -8.07 -2.92 4.02
C LEU A 196 -9.40 -3.50 3.55
N ARG A 197 -10.35 -2.67 3.11
CA ARG A 197 -11.60 -3.14 2.49
C ARG A 197 -11.32 -3.77 1.13
N LEU A 198 -10.41 -3.20 0.34
CA LEU A 198 -9.94 -3.80 -0.92
C LEU A 198 -9.32 -5.18 -0.69
N LEU A 199 -8.52 -5.32 0.36
CA LEU A 199 -7.82 -6.57 0.64
C LEU A 199 -8.74 -7.64 1.26
N ALA A 200 -9.75 -7.24 2.04
CA ALA A 200 -10.75 -8.16 2.60
C ALA A 200 -11.86 -8.54 1.59
N PHE A 201 -11.98 -7.81 0.49
CA PHE A 201 -13.04 -7.97 -0.50
C PHE A 201 -13.06 -9.35 -1.18
N PRO A 202 -11.94 -9.91 -1.67
CA PRO A 202 -11.96 -11.22 -2.33
C PRO A 202 -12.49 -12.32 -1.41
N GLU A 203 -12.15 -12.28 -0.12
CA GLU A 203 -12.64 -13.24 0.86
C GLU A 203 -14.13 -13.06 1.18
N ALA A 204 -14.59 -11.81 1.34
CA ALA A 204 -16.00 -11.52 1.59
C ALA A 204 -16.88 -11.95 0.39
N MET A 205 -16.41 -11.68 -0.83
CA MET A 205 -17.03 -12.14 -2.06
C MET A 205 -17.05 -13.66 -2.18
N GLU A 206 -15.93 -14.31 -1.95
CA GLU A 206 -15.82 -15.76 -2.02
C GLU A 206 -16.84 -16.43 -1.08
N LYS A 207 -16.92 -15.96 0.18
CA LYS A 207 -17.88 -16.49 1.16
C LYS A 207 -19.32 -16.28 0.71
N SER A 208 -19.64 -15.09 0.21
CA SER A 208 -20.99 -14.73 -0.23
C SER A 208 -21.41 -15.55 -1.46
N LEU A 209 -20.56 -15.60 -2.49
CA LEU A 209 -20.80 -16.39 -3.70
C LEU A 209 -20.92 -17.89 -3.38
N THR A 210 -20.02 -18.42 -2.53
CA THR A 210 -20.08 -19.83 -2.12
C THR A 210 -21.40 -20.15 -1.41
N LYS A 211 -21.89 -19.24 -0.55
CA LYS A 211 -23.17 -19.41 0.14
C LYS A 211 -24.36 -19.36 -0.81
N VAL A 212 -24.36 -18.42 -1.76
CA VAL A 212 -25.41 -18.30 -2.79
C VAL A 212 -25.47 -19.55 -3.66
N VAL A 213 -24.33 -20.03 -4.15
CA VAL A 213 -24.23 -21.27 -4.93
C VAL A 213 -24.68 -22.48 -4.12
N ALA A 214 -24.29 -22.57 -2.84
CA ALA A 214 -24.73 -23.66 -1.95
C ALA A 214 -26.25 -23.64 -1.69
N MET A 215 -26.88 -22.47 -1.72
CA MET A 215 -28.32 -22.29 -1.50
C MET A 215 -29.13 -22.23 -2.81
N LYS A 216 -28.54 -22.57 -3.96
CA LYS A 216 -29.17 -22.56 -5.30
C LYS A 216 -30.59 -23.14 -5.30
N ASN A 217 -30.78 -24.31 -4.69
CA ASN A 217 -32.07 -25.01 -4.68
C ASN A 217 -33.15 -24.33 -3.81
N GLN A 218 -32.76 -23.51 -2.84
CA GLN A 218 -33.67 -22.80 -1.94
C GLN A 218 -33.96 -21.37 -2.43
N VAL A 219 -32.98 -20.75 -3.08
CA VAL A 219 -33.07 -19.36 -3.55
C VAL A 219 -33.72 -19.29 -4.93
N ALA A 220 -33.53 -20.29 -5.79
CA ALA A 220 -34.08 -20.31 -7.15
C ALA A 220 -35.62 -20.15 -7.23
N PRO A 221 -36.44 -20.83 -6.39
CA PRO A 221 -37.90 -20.65 -6.41
C PRO A 221 -38.32 -19.23 -6.03
N PHE A 222 -37.67 -18.65 -5.02
CA PHE A 222 -37.93 -17.28 -4.55
C PHE A 222 -37.49 -16.24 -5.59
N LEU A 223 -36.30 -16.41 -6.18
CA LEU A 223 -35.80 -15.57 -7.27
C LEU A 223 -36.73 -15.61 -8.48
N ASN A 224 -37.18 -16.78 -8.91
CA ASN A 224 -38.12 -16.92 -10.02
C ASN A 224 -39.45 -16.19 -9.75
N GLN A 225 -39.97 -16.29 -8.53
CA GLN A 225 -41.19 -15.58 -8.14
C GLN A 225 -41.00 -14.05 -8.14
N MET A 226 -39.87 -13.57 -7.62
CA MET A 226 -39.54 -12.15 -7.56
C MET A 226 -39.28 -11.55 -8.95
N MET A 227 -38.56 -12.27 -9.81
CA MET A 227 -38.30 -11.89 -11.21
C MET A 227 -39.60 -11.88 -12.02
N GLY A 228 -40.52 -12.82 -11.74
CA GLY A 228 -41.85 -12.84 -12.34
C GLY A 228 -42.70 -11.62 -11.96
N PHE A 229 -42.60 -11.17 -10.71
CA PHE A 229 -43.25 -9.94 -10.25
C PHE A 229 -42.67 -8.68 -10.89
N LEU A 230 -41.36 -8.67 -11.15
CA LEU A 230 -40.67 -7.56 -11.84
C LEU A 230 -40.82 -7.59 -13.37
N GLY A 231 -41.60 -8.54 -13.92
CA GLY A 231 -41.79 -8.67 -15.37
C GLY A 231 -40.55 -9.18 -16.13
N MET A 232 -39.56 -9.72 -15.42
CA MET A 232 -38.29 -10.21 -15.96
C MET A 232 -38.35 -11.70 -16.34
N ASN A 233 -39.47 -12.12 -16.95
CA ASN A 233 -39.76 -13.52 -17.25
C ASN A 233 -38.77 -14.19 -18.22
N ASN A 234 -37.97 -13.39 -18.94
CA ASN A 234 -36.97 -13.88 -19.90
C ASN A 234 -35.61 -14.24 -19.29
N LEU A 235 -35.35 -13.87 -18.03
CA LEU A 235 -34.10 -14.23 -17.35
C LEU A 235 -34.34 -15.44 -16.46
N GLN A 236 -33.83 -16.60 -16.86
CA GLN A 236 -33.92 -17.79 -16.03
C GLN A 236 -32.96 -17.66 -14.83
N SER A 237 -33.42 -18.01 -13.63
CA SER A 237 -32.56 -18.03 -12.43
C SER A 237 -31.33 -18.93 -12.57
N SER A 238 -31.38 -19.91 -13.48
CA SER A 238 -30.23 -20.73 -13.86
C SER A 238 -29.11 -19.92 -14.49
N ASP A 239 -29.42 -18.93 -15.33
CA ASP A 239 -28.41 -18.14 -16.05
C ASP A 239 -27.63 -17.24 -15.09
N LEU A 240 -28.34 -16.61 -14.15
CA LEU A 240 -27.71 -15.82 -13.08
C LEU A 240 -26.83 -16.71 -12.20
N THR A 241 -27.30 -17.88 -11.81
CA THR A 241 -26.53 -18.79 -10.95
C THR A 241 -25.30 -19.34 -11.68
N ASN A 242 -25.43 -19.70 -12.96
CA ASN A 242 -24.32 -20.17 -13.79
C ASN A 242 -23.26 -19.07 -14.00
N ALA A 243 -23.68 -17.83 -14.18
CA ALA A 243 -22.76 -16.68 -14.25
C ALA A 243 -21.97 -16.51 -12.95
N LEU A 244 -22.62 -16.63 -11.78
CA LEU A 244 -21.96 -16.59 -10.48
C LEU A 244 -20.99 -17.77 -10.28
N GLU A 245 -21.39 -18.99 -10.67
CA GLU A 245 -20.54 -20.19 -10.62
C GLU A 245 -19.29 -20.04 -11.50
N SER A 246 -19.40 -19.39 -12.67
CA SER A 246 -18.25 -19.13 -13.55
C SER A 246 -17.23 -18.13 -12.99
N ARG A 247 -17.68 -17.18 -12.14
CA ARG A 247 -16.83 -16.14 -11.54
C ARG A 247 -16.18 -16.57 -10.23
N LEU A 248 -16.80 -17.48 -9.48
CA LEU A 248 -16.30 -17.95 -8.20
C LEU A 248 -14.83 -18.48 -8.25
N PRO A 249 -14.40 -19.26 -9.25
CA PRO A 249 -13.00 -19.71 -9.36
C PRO A 249 -12.01 -18.55 -9.48
N ILE A 250 -12.40 -17.47 -10.18
CA ILE A 250 -11.57 -16.29 -10.39
C ILE A 250 -11.35 -15.58 -9.06
N VAL A 251 -12.43 -15.35 -8.31
CA VAL A 251 -12.37 -14.70 -6.99
C VAL A 251 -11.50 -15.53 -6.04
N LYS A 252 -11.71 -16.85 -5.99
CA LYS A 252 -10.88 -17.76 -5.18
C LYS A 252 -9.40 -17.68 -5.50
N GLU A 253 -9.06 -17.62 -6.78
CA GLU A 253 -7.66 -17.51 -7.20
C GLU A 253 -7.04 -16.18 -6.78
N ILE A 254 -7.77 -15.06 -6.89
CA ILE A 254 -7.31 -13.76 -6.43
C ILE A 254 -7.10 -13.77 -4.91
N THR A 255 -8.08 -14.27 -4.14
CA THR A 255 -7.96 -14.40 -2.68
C THR A 255 -6.72 -15.21 -2.30
N ARG A 256 -6.49 -16.34 -2.98
CA ARG A 256 -5.32 -17.20 -2.76
C ARG A 256 -4.02 -16.47 -3.05
N GLN A 257 -3.93 -15.75 -4.16
CA GLN A 257 -2.73 -14.98 -4.52
C GLN A 257 -2.44 -13.87 -3.51
N PHE A 258 -3.47 -13.19 -2.98
CA PHE A 258 -3.31 -12.11 -2.01
C PHE A 258 -2.77 -12.59 -0.67
N LYS A 259 -3.12 -13.82 -0.29
CA LYS A 259 -2.63 -14.47 0.93
C LYS A 259 -1.32 -15.24 0.73
N ASP A 260 -0.79 -15.31 -0.49
CA ASP A 260 0.49 -15.97 -0.76
C ASP A 260 1.65 -14.97 -0.59
N PRO A 261 2.51 -15.10 0.44
CA PRO A 261 3.63 -14.19 0.69
C PRO A 261 4.67 -14.17 -0.44
N GLN A 262 4.68 -15.18 -1.32
CA GLN A 262 5.59 -15.21 -2.48
C GLN A 262 5.06 -14.39 -3.66
N GLN A 263 3.76 -14.13 -3.70
CA GLN A 263 3.08 -13.40 -4.78
C GLN A 263 2.66 -11.99 -4.35
N THR A 264 2.32 -11.81 -3.09
CA THR A 264 1.78 -10.56 -2.56
C THR A 264 2.53 -10.11 -1.33
N THR A 265 2.85 -8.82 -1.27
CA THR A 265 3.41 -8.19 -0.07
C THR A 265 2.89 -6.76 0.08
N PHE A 266 2.90 -6.29 1.32
CA PHE A 266 2.50 -4.94 1.68
C PHE A 266 3.71 -4.15 2.20
N VAL A 267 3.85 -2.91 1.72
CA VAL A 267 4.87 -1.95 2.14
C VAL A 267 4.17 -0.80 2.88
N CYS A 268 4.47 -0.68 4.17
CA CYS A 268 3.94 0.40 5.00
C CYS A 268 4.81 1.65 4.84
N VAL A 269 4.20 2.83 4.67
CA VAL A 269 4.90 4.12 4.65
C VAL A 269 4.44 4.95 5.84
N CYS A 270 5.38 5.48 6.60
CA CYS A 270 5.11 6.30 7.77
C CYS A 270 6.12 7.44 7.92
N ILE A 271 5.83 8.37 8.82
CA ILE A 271 6.79 9.37 9.29
C ILE A 271 7.10 9.11 10.77
N PRO A 272 8.26 9.54 11.27
CA PRO A 272 8.69 9.32 12.66
C PRO A 272 7.98 10.29 13.63
N GLU A 273 6.65 10.16 13.72
CA GLU A 273 5.77 10.92 14.60
C GLU A 273 4.76 9.99 15.26
N PHE A 274 4.38 10.25 16.52
CA PHE A 274 3.53 9.38 17.33
C PHE A 274 2.28 8.87 16.60
N LEU A 275 1.48 9.79 16.05
CA LEU A 275 0.20 9.44 15.42
C LEU A 275 0.42 8.65 14.12
N SER A 276 1.52 8.87 13.41
CA SER A 276 1.84 8.07 12.22
C SER A 276 2.28 6.66 12.61
N MET A 277 3.04 6.49 13.70
CA MET A 277 3.44 5.16 14.17
C MET A 277 2.24 4.36 14.66
N TYR A 278 1.35 4.98 15.44
CA TYR A 278 0.14 4.33 15.94
C TYR A 278 -0.75 3.79 14.81
N GLU A 279 -0.99 4.61 13.78
CA GLU A 279 -1.75 4.18 12.60
C GLU A 279 -1.03 3.08 11.80
N THR A 280 0.30 3.11 11.75
CA THR A 280 1.09 2.08 11.07
C THR A 280 1.04 0.76 11.83
N GLU A 281 1.12 0.79 13.16
CA GLU A 281 0.98 -0.40 14.00
C GLU A 281 -0.40 -1.04 13.83
N ARG A 282 -1.46 -0.21 13.87
CA ARG A 282 -2.82 -0.68 13.61
C ARG A 282 -2.95 -1.32 12.23
N LEU A 283 -2.40 -0.68 11.19
CA LEU A 283 -2.40 -1.23 9.84
C LEU A 283 -1.69 -2.59 9.77
N VAL A 284 -0.51 -2.72 10.36
CA VAL A 284 0.24 -3.98 10.41
C VAL A 284 -0.55 -5.08 11.12
N GLN A 285 -1.20 -4.77 12.24
CA GLN A 285 -2.06 -5.71 12.96
C GLN A 285 -3.26 -6.16 12.11
N GLU A 286 -3.91 -5.22 11.42
CA GLU A 286 -5.05 -5.51 10.54
C GLU A 286 -4.63 -6.35 9.31
N LEU A 287 -3.48 -6.07 8.70
CA LEU A 287 -2.91 -6.89 7.60
C LEU A 287 -2.57 -8.31 8.07
N THR A 288 -1.94 -8.44 9.23
CA THR A 288 -1.59 -9.73 9.82
C THR A 288 -2.84 -10.55 10.12
N ALA A 289 -3.92 -9.92 10.61
CA ALA A 289 -5.20 -10.58 10.87
C ALA A 289 -5.90 -11.08 9.59
N GLN A 290 -5.56 -10.53 8.42
CA GLN A 290 -6.07 -10.94 7.11
C GLN A 290 -5.13 -11.94 6.40
N ASP A 291 -4.06 -12.41 7.07
CA ASP A 291 -3.01 -13.26 6.49
C ASP A 291 -2.31 -12.63 5.28
N ILE A 292 -2.09 -11.30 5.31
CA ILE A 292 -1.37 -10.57 4.27
C ILE A 292 0.05 -10.31 4.74
N ASP A 293 1.01 -10.66 3.89
CA ASP A 293 2.42 -10.47 4.18
C ASP A 293 2.78 -8.98 4.26
N VAL A 294 3.42 -8.59 5.36
CA VAL A 294 3.97 -7.25 5.59
C VAL A 294 5.30 -7.38 6.30
N HIS A 295 6.38 -7.06 5.60
CA HIS A 295 7.74 -7.14 6.14
C HIS A 295 8.64 -5.97 5.71
N ASN A 296 8.04 -4.90 5.16
CA ASN A 296 8.76 -3.70 4.73
C ASN A 296 8.06 -2.44 5.27
N ILE A 297 8.83 -1.55 5.89
CA ILE A 297 8.38 -0.25 6.37
C ILE A 297 9.32 0.83 5.83
N ILE A 298 8.76 1.87 5.22
CA ILE A 298 9.47 3.06 4.77
C ILE A 298 9.16 4.21 5.73
N VAL A 299 10.18 4.71 6.40
CA VAL A 299 10.13 5.90 7.24
C VAL A 299 10.59 7.10 6.42
N ASN A 300 9.64 7.94 6.02
CA ASN A 300 9.88 9.09 5.14
C ASN A 300 10.04 10.39 5.92
N GLN A 301 10.48 11.45 5.22
CA GLN A 301 10.62 12.81 5.73
C GLN A 301 11.56 12.90 6.95
N LEU A 302 12.61 12.07 6.97
CA LEU A 302 13.64 12.16 8.00
C LEU A 302 14.52 13.37 7.75
N LEU A 303 14.63 14.25 8.75
CA LEU A 303 15.64 15.29 8.74
C LEU A 303 16.98 14.66 9.08
N PHE A 304 18.00 14.96 8.26
CA PHE A 304 19.38 14.60 8.55
C PHE A 304 20.18 15.90 8.70
N PRO A 305 20.29 16.45 9.92
CA PRO A 305 20.94 17.75 10.12
C PRO A 305 22.38 17.79 9.64
N ASN A 306 23.06 16.64 9.59
CA ASN A 306 24.48 16.48 9.24
C ASN A 306 24.80 16.58 7.74
N LEU A 307 23.80 16.68 6.86
CA LEU A 307 24.01 16.66 5.41
C LEU A 307 23.81 18.02 4.72
N LEU A 308 23.33 19.02 5.46
CA LEU A 308 23.14 20.38 4.97
C LEU A 308 24.40 21.22 5.21
N SER A 309 25.55 20.77 4.71
CA SER A 309 26.65 21.69 4.40
C SER A 309 26.83 21.69 2.88
N PRO A 310 26.53 22.79 2.19
CA PRO A 310 27.01 22.98 0.84
C PRO A 310 28.54 22.84 0.87
N ALA A 311 29.10 22.08 -0.06
CA ALA A 311 30.51 22.22 -0.39
C ALA A 311 30.76 23.67 -0.87
N ALA A 312 31.86 24.28 -0.40
CA ALA A 312 32.33 25.66 -0.63
C ALA A 312 31.53 26.73 0.17
N ASP A 313 32.16 27.51 1.07
CA ASP A 313 33.22 28.45 0.72
C ASP A 313 34.52 28.32 1.55
N HIS A 314 35.63 28.57 0.86
CA HIS A 314 36.96 28.77 1.42
C HIS A 314 37.01 29.97 2.38
N HIS A 315 37.98 29.90 3.32
CA HIS A 315 38.45 30.93 4.27
C HIS A 315 37.92 30.84 5.71
N SER A 316 38.62 30.08 6.55
CA SER A 316 39.51 30.66 7.58
C SER A 316 40.07 29.56 8.48
N GLU A 317 41.40 29.48 8.50
CA GLU A 317 42.16 28.74 9.51
C GLU A 317 41.98 29.40 10.88
N SER A 318 41.67 28.61 11.90
CA SER A 318 42.17 28.88 13.25
C SER A 318 42.29 27.57 14.02
N ALA A 319 43.51 27.35 14.53
CA ALA A 319 43.90 26.21 15.33
C ALA A 319 43.11 26.17 16.65
N GLY A 320 42.58 25.00 17.01
CA GLY A 320 41.85 24.76 18.26
C GLY A 320 42.40 23.54 19.02
N ASP A 321 42.75 23.80 20.28
CA ASP A 321 43.10 22.94 21.43
C ASP A 321 42.84 21.40 21.35
N PRO A 322 43.81 20.52 21.72
CA PRO A 322 43.62 19.07 21.77
C PRO A 322 42.69 18.53 22.85
N ASN A 323 42.22 19.34 23.82
CA ASN A 323 41.49 18.86 25.01
C ASN A 323 40.00 19.20 25.08
N THR A 324 39.38 19.62 23.99
CA THR A 324 37.93 19.77 23.92
C THR A 324 37.28 18.63 23.15
N CYS A 325 36.47 17.84 23.86
CA CYS A 325 35.50 16.90 23.29
C CYS A 325 34.39 17.70 22.57
N HIS A 326 34.73 18.36 21.45
CA HIS A 326 33.78 19.11 20.67
C HIS A 326 32.94 18.16 19.82
N ASN A 327 31.76 17.88 20.38
CA ASN A 327 30.51 17.51 19.73
C ASN A 327 30.50 17.94 18.25
N PRO A 328 30.35 17.02 17.28
CA PRO A 328 30.33 17.40 15.87
C PRO A 328 29.21 18.40 15.63
N LYS A 329 29.57 19.64 15.25
CA LYS A 329 28.62 20.73 15.01
C LYS A 329 27.62 20.28 13.94
N LEU A 330 26.35 20.16 14.30
CA LEU A 330 25.25 19.98 13.36
C LEU A 330 25.25 21.19 12.37
N PRO A 331 25.28 20.97 11.04
CA PRO A 331 25.32 22.00 10.02
C PRO A 331 24.17 23.01 10.02
N THR A 332 23.02 22.68 10.61
CA THR A 332 21.88 23.62 10.68
C THR A 332 21.90 24.41 11.99
N SER A 333 22.13 25.73 11.91
CA SER A 333 21.90 26.67 13.02
C SER A 333 20.42 26.81 13.42
N CYS A 334 19.51 26.17 12.67
CA CYS A 334 18.08 26.22 12.92
C CYS A 334 17.68 25.42 14.17
N ARG A 335 17.22 26.16 15.19
CA ARG A 335 16.68 25.60 16.45
C ARG A 335 15.51 24.65 16.19
N MET A 336 14.62 24.97 15.24
CA MET A 336 13.43 24.17 14.93
C MET A 336 13.79 22.84 14.26
N CYS A 337 14.70 22.84 13.29
CA CYS A 337 15.18 21.61 12.64
C CYS A 337 15.85 20.68 13.64
N THR A 338 16.68 21.22 14.54
CA THR A 338 17.33 20.45 15.60
C THR A 338 16.31 19.82 16.55
N ALA A 339 15.31 20.60 16.98
CA ALA A 339 14.24 20.10 17.84
C ALA A 339 13.41 19.01 17.14
N ARG A 340 13.06 19.21 15.86
CA ARG A 340 12.32 18.22 15.06
C ARG A 340 13.12 16.94 14.88
N HIS A 341 14.40 17.03 14.51
CA HIS A 341 15.28 15.86 14.40
C HIS A 341 15.38 15.08 15.71
N LYS A 342 15.44 15.76 16.86
CA LYS A 342 15.45 15.09 18.18
C LYS A 342 14.15 14.30 18.43
N ILE A 343 13.01 14.86 18.07
CA ILE A 343 11.71 14.16 18.16
C ILE A 343 11.67 12.96 17.20
N GLN A 344 12.07 13.17 15.93
CA GLN A 344 12.11 12.11 14.93
C GLN A 344 13.07 10.98 15.33
N SER A 345 14.22 11.30 15.93
CA SER A 345 15.19 10.31 16.41
C SER A 345 14.60 9.40 17.50
N LYS A 346 13.87 9.98 18.46
CA LYS A 346 13.17 9.21 19.52
C LYS A 346 12.18 8.22 18.90
N TYR A 347 11.36 8.66 17.95
CA TYR A 347 10.37 7.79 17.32
C TYR A 347 11.01 6.77 16.37
N LEU A 348 12.02 7.16 15.60
CA LEU A 348 12.75 6.25 14.74
C LEU A 348 13.40 5.11 15.53
N GLU A 349 13.99 5.39 16.70
CA GLU A 349 14.52 4.34 17.59
C GLU A 349 13.42 3.35 18.03
N GLN A 350 12.23 3.86 18.37
CA GLN A 350 11.08 3.02 18.71
C GLN A 350 10.60 2.17 17.53
N ILE A 351 10.57 2.72 16.30
CA ILE A 351 10.22 1.95 15.08
C ILE A 351 11.22 0.81 14.89
N LEU A 352 12.51 1.10 15.00
CA LEU A 352 13.56 0.11 14.80
C LEU A 352 13.56 -0.99 15.87
N GLU A 353 13.14 -0.67 17.10
CA GLU A 353 12.97 -1.65 18.18
C GLU A 353 11.70 -2.50 18.01
N LEU A 354 10.57 -1.86 17.64
CA LEU A 354 9.29 -2.53 17.48
C LEU A 354 9.27 -3.49 16.29
N TYR A 355 9.94 -3.11 15.20
CA TYR A 355 9.94 -3.83 13.93
C TYR A 355 11.31 -4.45 13.60
N GLU A 356 11.97 -5.04 14.61
CA GLU A 356 13.28 -5.67 14.45
C GLU A 356 13.31 -6.83 13.42
N ASP A 357 12.15 -7.39 13.12
CA ASP A 357 11.91 -8.48 12.18
C ASP A 357 11.47 -8.00 10.78
N MET A 358 11.32 -6.69 10.59
CA MET A 358 10.96 -6.08 9.31
C MET A 358 12.13 -5.29 8.71
N HIS A 359 12.04 -5.06 7.40
CA HIS A 359 12.96 -4.17 6.69
C HIS A 359 12.52 -2.72 6.83
N VAL A 360 13.24 -1.95 7.65
CA VAL A 360 12.95 -0.53 7.88
C VAL A 360 13.88 0.35 7.04
N VAL A 361 13.32 0.97 5.99
CA VAL A 361 14.00 1.88 5.08
C VAL A 361 13.84 3.32 5.57
N GLN A 362 14.93 4.09 5.59
CA GLN A 362 14.95 5.48 6.03
C GLN A 362 15.12 6.40 4.83
N LEU A 363 14.15 7.27 4.56
CA LEU A 363 14.18 8.24 3.46
C LEU A 363 14.29 9.68 3.98
N PRO A 364 15.14 10.51 3.36
CA PRO A 364 15.33 11.89 3.77
C PRO A 364 14.15 12.77 3.38
N GLN A 365 13.93 13.83 4.16
CA GLN A 365 13.18 14.99 3.71
C GLN A 365 14.03 15.77 2.71
N LEU A 366 13.47 16.04 1.53
CA LEU A 366 14.10 16.90 0.52
C LEU A 366 13.62 18.35 0.65
N GLU A 367 14.40 19.28 0.08
CA GLU A 367 14.07 20.71 0.04
C GLU A 367 12.97 21.01 -0.98
N GLU A 368 12.95 20.26 -2.08
CA GLU A 368 11.97 20.39 -3.15
C GLU A 368 11.04 19.17 -3.20
N GLU A 369 9.85 19.36 -3.77
CA GLU A 369 8.92 18.27 -4.02
C GLU A 369 9.47 17.32 -5.09
N VAL A 370 9.30 16.01 -4.87
CA VAL A 370 9.70 15.00 -5.85
C VAL A 370 8.67 14.94 -6.96
N ARG A 371 8.86 15.78 -7.98
CA ARG A 371 8.02 15.83 -9.19
C ARG A 371 8.82 15.60 -10.46
N GLY A 372 8.20 14.91 -11.40
CA GLY A 372 8.80 14.57 -12.68
C GLY A 372 9.67 13.31 -12.60
N VAL A 373 9.78 12.64 -13.74
CA VAL A 373 10.44 11.32 -13.88
C VAL A 373 11.87 11.32 -13.37
N GLU A 374 12.65 12.37 -13.65
CA GLU A 374 14.05 12.42 -13.25
C GLU A 374 14.24 12.61 -11.74
N SER A 375 13.41 13.45 -11.10
CA SER A 375 13.39 13.62 -9.64
C SER A 375 12.96 12.32 -8.94
N VAL A 376 11.94 11.64 -9.47
CA VAL A 376 11.50 10.32 -8.96
C VAL A 376 12.64 9.30 -9.09
N LYS A 377 13.31 9.21 -10.25
CA LYS A 377 14.47 8.32 -10.45
C LYS A 377 15.64 8.66 -9.51
N ALA A 378 15.88 9.93 -9.24
CA ALA A 378 16.93 10.36 -8.33
C ALA A 378 16.60 9.95 -6.89
N PHE A 379 15.37 10.22 -6.43
CA PHE A 379 14.92 9.89 -5.08
C PHE A 379 14.81 8.37 -4.87
N ALA A 380 14.40 7.61 -5.89
CA ALA A 380 14.26 6.15 -5.83
C ALA A 380 15.57 5.43 -5.47
N ARG A 381 16.73 6.01 -5.78
CA ARG A 381 18.04 5.45 -5.40
C ARG A 381 18.20 5.32 -3.89
N ASN A 382 17.53 6.18 -3.10
CA ASN A 382 17.57 6.14 -1.64
C ASN A 382 16.83 4.92 -1.06
N LEU A 383 16.01 4.22 -1.86
CA LEU A 383 15.43 2.92 -1.48
C LEU A 383 16.46 1.77 -1.54
N LEU A 384 17.54 1.93 -2.32
CA LEU A 384 18.55 0.91 -2.61
C LEU A 384 19.93 1.21 -2.06
N VAL A 385 20.21 2.46 -1.74
CA VAL A 385 21.43 2.86 -1.06
C VAL A 385 21.00 3.63 0.18
N PRO A 386 21.46 3.24 1.38
CA PRO A 386 21.12 3.99 2.58
C PRO A 386 21.58 5.42 2.38
N PHE A 387 20.67 6.37 2.60
CA PHE A 387 21.03 7.77 2.54
C PHE A 387 22.15 8.01 3.57
N ARG A 388 23.36 8.32 3.08
CA ARG A 388 24.54 8.44 3.94
C ARG A 388 24.38 9.65 4.84
N ARG A 389 24.55 9.46 6.15
CA ARG A 389 24.50 10.47 7.22
C ARG A 389 25.67 11.44 7.19
#